data_AF-A0A2X1X0D9-F1
#
_entry.id   AF-A0A2X1X0D9-F1
#
_cell.length_a   1.000
_cell.length_b   1.000
_cell.length_c   1.000
_cell.angle_alpha   90.00
_cell.angle_beta   90.00
_cell.angle_gamma   90.00
#
_symmetry.space_group_name_H-M   'P 1'
#
loop_
_entity.id
_entity.type
_entity.pdbx_description
1 polymer ?
#
loop_
_entity_poly.entity_id
_entity_poly.type
_entity_poly.pdbx_seq_one_letter_code
_entity_poly.pdbx_strand_id
1 'polypeptide(L)' 'MKKTNYKKIALAYSGGLDTSIIIPWLKENYNCEVIAVVEMLSRKRT' A
#
# COMPACT_ATOMS: atom_id res chain seq x y z
N MET A 1 23.57 7.82 -12.30
CA MET A 1 22.39 6.95 -12.03
C MET A 1 21.65 7.53 -10.83
N LYS A 2 20.43 8.06 -11.01
CA LYS A 2 19.66 8.66 -9.90
C LYS A 2 19.23 7.55 -8.93
N LYS A 3 19.84 7.49 -7.74
CA LYS A 3 19.28 6.75 -6.60
C LYS A 3 18.07 7.54 -6.11
N THR A 4 16.89 7.26 -6.68
CA THR A 4 15.62 7.69 -6.12
C THR A 4 15.44 6.93 -4.81
N ASN A 5 15.79 7.59 -3.71
CA ASN A 5 15.56 7.09 -2.37
C ASN A 5 14.05 7.15 -2.11
N TYR A 6 13.33 6.07 -2.42
CA TYR A 6 11.91 5.97 -2.14
C TYR A 6 11.76 6.00 -0.61
N LYS A 7 11.38 7.15 -0.04
CA LYS A 7 11.20 7.27 1.41
C LYS A 7 9.83 6.75 1.86
N LYS A 8 8.80 6.91 1.02
CA LYS A 8 7.41 6.58 1.32
C LYS A 8 6.68 6.07 0.08
N ILE A 9 5.89 5.01 0.27
CA ILE A 9 5.04 4.41 -0.76
C ILE A 9 3.61 4.41 -0.23
N ALA A 10 2.68 5.04 -0.97
CA ALA A 10 1.26 4.98 -0.65
C ALA A 10 0.59 3.88 -1.49
N LEU A 11 -0.09 2.94 -0.82
CA LEU A 11 -0.80 1.83 -1.44
C LEU A 11 -2.30 1.99 -1.16
N ALA A 12 -3.13 2.00 -2.21
CA ALA A 12 -4.57 1.92 -2.04
C ALA A 12 -4.95 0.48 -1.65
N TYR A 13 -5.43 0.30 -0.43
CA TYR A 13 -5.86 -0.97 0.14
C TYR A 13 -7.38 -1.07 -0.01
N SER A 14 -7.88 -2.03 -0.77
CA SER A 14 -9.32 -2.22 -0.98
C SER A 14 -9.97 -3.14 0.07
N GLY A 15 -9.20 -3.67 1.04
CA GLY A 15 -9.66 -4.71 1.96
C GLY A 15 -9.40 -6.15 1.49
N GLY A 16 -8.74 -6.33 0.35
CA GLY A 16 -8.47 -7.65 -0.23
C GLY A 16 -7.22 -8.35 0.35
N LEU A 17 -7.20 -9.69 0.25
CA LEU A 17 -6.06 -10.54 0.60
C LEU A 17 -4.79 -10.16 -0.18
N ASP A 18 -4.95 -9.84 -1.47
CA ASP A 18 -3.86 -9.44 -2.37
C ASP A 18 -3.09 -8.22 -1.84
N THR A 19 -3.81 -7.25 -1.29
CA THR A 19 -3.22 -6.02 -0.75
C THR A 19 -2.65 -6.19 0.65
N SER A 20 -2.96 -7.29 1.36
CA SER A 20 -2.36 -7.63 2.65
C SER A 20 -0.97 -8.28 2.50
N ILE A 21 -0.75 -9.01 1.41
CA ILE A 21 0.51 -9.72 1.14
C ILE A 21 1.56 -8.78 0.54
N ILE A 22 1.14 -7.74 -0.19
CA ILE A 22 2.06 -6.84 -0.89
C ILE A 22 2.79 -5.87 0.06
N ILE A 23 2.22 -5.55 1.22
CA ILE A 23 2.80 -4.63 2.22
C ILE A 23 4.12 -5.18 2.80
N PRO A 24 4.18 -6.41 3.37
CA PRO A 24 5.44 -6.96 3.86
C PRO A 24 6.46 -7.12 2.72
N TRP A 25 6.03 -7.53 1.52
CA TRP A 25 6.92 -7.68 0.37
C TRP A 25 7.60 -6.37 -0.06
N LEU A 26 6.85 -5.27 -0.10
CA LEU A 26 7.39 -3.93 -0.39
C LEU A 26 8.34 -3.44 0.72
N LYS A 27 8.02 -3.76 1.98
CA LYS A 27 8.87 -3.41 3.12
C LYS A 27 10.21 -4.14 3.08
N GLU A 28 10.22 -5.42 2.71
CA GLU A 28 11.44 -6.24 2.59
C GLU A 28 12.28 -5.86 1.35
N ASN A 29 11.65 -5.64 0.19
CA ASN A 29 12.37 -5.36 -1.06
C ASN A 29 12.91 -3.94 -1.15
N TYR A 30 12.18 -2.95 -0.61
CA TYR A 30 12.51 -1.54 -0.78
C TYR A 30 12.93 -0.84 0.51
N ASN A 31 12.73 -1.46 1.69
CA ASN A 31 13.04 -0.88 3.00
C ASN A 31 12.46 0.54 3.18
N CYS A 32 11.28 0.77 2.62
CA CYS A 32 10.54 2.04 2.63
C CYS A 32 9.37 2.00 3.59
N GLU A 33 8.91 3.18 4.02
CA GLU A 33 7.69 3.30 4.80
C GLU A 33 6.47 3.14 3.87
N VAL A 34 5.66 2.09 4.08
CA VAL A 34 4.45 1.81 3.29
C VAL A 34 3.22 2.28 4.04
N ILE A 35 2.42 3.16 3.42
CA ILE A 35 1.17 3.68 3.97
C ILE A 35 0.02 3.04 3.18
N ALA A 36 -0.75 2.17 3.84
CA ALA A 36 -1.96 1.60 3.27
C ALA A 36 -3.13 2.57 3.50
N VAL A 37 -3.71 3.09 2.41
CA VAL A 37 -4.92 3.91 2.45
C VAL A 37 -6.10 3.00 2.18
N VAL A 38 -6.92 2.72 3.19
CA VAL A 38 -8.16 1.98 2.98
C VAL A 38 -9.27 2.93 2.58
N GLU A 39 -9.76 2.80 1.35
CA GLU A 39 -10.96 3.49 0.93
C GLU A 39 -12.15 2.55 1.09
N MET A 40 -12.78 2.61 2.27
CA MET A 40 -14.02 1.88 2.52
C MET A 40 -15.17 2.63 1.87
N LEU A 41 -15.47 2.31 0.60
CA LEU A 41 -16.67 2.79 -0.08
C LEU A 41 -17.88 2.06 0.53
N SER A 42 -18.38 2.59 1.65
CA SER A 42 -19.69 2.19 2.18
C SER A 42 -20.73 2.51 1.12
N ARG A 43 -21.09 1.49 0.34
CA ARG A 43 -22.16 1.52 -0.64
C ARG A 43 -23.45 1.69 0.18
N LYS A 44 -23.86 2.94 0.44
CA LYS A 44 -25.26 3.23 0.79
C LYS A 44 -26.12 2.82 -0.40
N ARG A 45 -26.48 1.55 -0.47
CA ARG A 45 -27.46 1.03 -1.42
C ARG A 45 -28.73 0.78 -0.63
N THR A 46 -29.61 1.78 -0.72
CA THR A 46 -31.07 1.80 -0.54
C THR A 46 -31.61 1.32 0.80
#